data_AF-A0A9P6YND8-F1
#
_entry.id   AF-A0A9P6YND8-F1
#
_cell.length_a   1.000
_cell.length_b   1.000
_cell.length_c   1.000
_cell.angle_alpha   90.00
_cell.angle_beta   90.00
_cell.angle_gamma   90.00
#
_symmetry.space_group_name_H-M   'P 1'
#
loop_
_entity.id
_entity.type
_entity.pdbx_description
1 polymer ?
#
loop_
_entity_poly.entity_id
_entity_poly.type
_entity_poly.pdbx_seq_one_letter_code
_entity_poly.pdbx_strand_id
1 'polypeptide(L)'
;MSFDLINIANQDESWALLPSDPAIFNDMIKEYGVKDVKVQEVYSLDFDYLKAESPVYGFIFASECREEELSNDFDEYDPAAEFIIYTTQIITNICGTLALLAVLFNVDIYRGELLESFLNFTKDFSPINRGMALGNSPTIRNIHHAYARSKHESDCYTMDLDTDDLADSNQELTEVENYHYVSYIYKIGYIWELDGLKGRPIKLTACEEENWIDALKPILERRMNASNDEEIAFSLMAITHDPLSSKKEELRIYNDCLQQINQVKGLEKEKIQISMNKFFNTYPNNDITGSRIMHELWLATTWHQDYVIMKKTTELNSIKESLNREINLAEQDSQEATADILRQKFDYFVFLEQLFRVAHEKNVLEQCEEYTKVTHIPKRRGRKPNLDKQKGPDGRKHTPKENKSSAKQGVTEKITKGRRGRKPRSATVLA
;
A
#
# COMPACT_ATOMS: atom_id res chain seq x y z
N MET A 1 -41.62 -10.56 9.39
CA MET A 1 -41.80 -9.92 8.07
C MET A 1 -41.23 -8.52 8.15
N SER A 2 -40.37 -8.20 7.17
CA SER A 2 -39.73 -6.93 6.83
C SER A 2 -38.81 -6.26 7.86
N PHE A 3 -37.52 -6.58 7.78
CA PHE A 3 -36.43 -5.63 8.03
C PHE A 3 -35.37 -5.72 6.90
N ASP A 4 -35.82 -5.93 5.66
CA ASP A 4 -34.96 -6.01 4.45
C ASP A 4 -35.33 -4.91 3.43
N LEU A 5 -35.34 -3.64 3.85
CA LEU A 5 -35.52 -2.50 2.94
C LEU A 5 -34.67 -1.29 3.35
N ILE A 6 -33.37 -1.51 3.55
CA ILE A 6 -32.41 -0.41 3.57
C ILE A 6 -31.35 -0.69 2.50
N ASN A 7 -31.22 0.27 1.59
CA ASN A 7 -30.21 0.43 0.54
C ASN A 7 -30.39 -0.36 -0.76
N ILE A 8 -31.52 -0.12 -1.43
CA ILE A 8 -31.45 0.18 -2.88
C ILE A 8 -31.38 1.71 -2.98
N ALA A 9 -30.23 2.28 -2.60
CA ALA A 9 -29.98 3.72 -2.69
C ALA A 9 -28.80 3.96 -3.64
N ASN A 10 -29.11 4.69 -4.70
CA ASN A 10 -28.23 5.52 -5.52
C ASN A 10 -27.20 4.81 -6.42
N GLN A 11 -27.68 4.43 -7.62
CA GLN A 11 -26.79 4.25 -8.77
C GLN A 11 -26.03 5.54 -9.14
N ASP A 12 -26.54 6.72 -8.72
CA ASP A 12 -25.98 8.05 -8.99
C ASP A 12 -25.09 8.62 -7.87
N GLU A 13 -24.74 7.84 -6.84
CA GLU A 13 -23.84 8.31 -5.78
C GLU A 13 -22.40 8.40 -6.29
N SER A 14 -21.80 9.60 -6.20
CA SER A 14 -20.40 9.85 -6.55
C SER A 14 -19.47 9.03 -5.66
N TRP A 15 -18.37 8.55 -6.24
CA TRP A 15 -17.36 7.83 -5.48
C TRP A 15 -16.62 8.78 -4.52
N ALA A 16 -16.40 8.32 -3.30
CA ALA A 16 -15.70 9.09 -2.27
C ALA A 16 -14.18 9.03 -2.43
N LEU A 17 -13.45 9.95 -1.80
CA LEU A 17 -11.98 9.84 -1.73
C LEU A 17 -11.57 8.80 -0.70
N LEU A 18 -10.61 7.96 -1.08
CA LEU A 18 -10.03 6.94 -0.21
C LEU A 18 -8.75 7.48 0.45
N PRO A 19 -8.58 7.35 1.77
CA PRO A 19 -7.30 7.66 2.42
C PRO A 19 -6.18 6.70 1.98
N SER A 20 -4.94 7.20 1.88
CA SER A 20 -3.75 6.37 1.64
C SER A 20 -3.28 5.70 2.93
N ASP A 21 -4.00 4.66 3.37
CA ASP A 21 -3.72 3.94 4.62
C ASP A 21 -3.70 2.42 4.39
N PRO A 22 -2.56 1.73 4.60
CA PRO A 22 -2.45 0.28 4.44
C PRO A 22 -3.51 -0.52 5.21
N ALA A 23 -3.97 -0.04 6.37
CA ALA A 23 -5.00 -0.70 7.16
C ALA A 23 -6.32 -0.77 6.38
N ILE A 24 -6.71 0.32 5.72
CA ILE A 24 -7.89 0.37 4.85
C ILE A 24 -7.75 -0.63 3.70
N PHE A 25 -6.62 -0.62 2.99
CA PHE A 25 -6.39 -1.55 1.88
C PHE A 25 -6.41 -3.02 2.34
N ASN A 26 -5.84 -3.33 3.51
CA ASN A 26 -5.89 -4.66 4.10
C ASN A 26 -7.32 -5.13 4.40
N ASP A 27 -8.16 -4.25 4.93
CA ASP A 27 -9.56 -4.58 5.22
C ASP A 27 -10.39 -4.71 3.93
N MET A 28 -10.13 -3.88 2.91
CA MET A 28 -10.72 -4.05 1.58
C MET A 28 -10.37 -5.41 0.95
N ILE A 29 -9.10 -5.85 1.04
CA ILE A 29 -8.66 -7.18 0.58
C ILE A 29 -9.47 -8.29 1.26
N LYS A 30 -9.69 -8.18 2.58
CA LYS A 30 -10.49 -9.13 3.35
C LYS A 30 -11.96 -9.12 2.90
N GLU A 31 -12.55 -7.94 2.73
CA GLU A 31 -13.94 -7.77 2.25
C GLU A 31 -14.12 -8.30 0.81
N TYR A 32 -13.10 -8.22 -0.03
CA TYR A 32 -13.10 -8.85 -1.36
C TYR A 32 -13.02 -10.38 -1.30
N GLY A 33 -12.64 -10.95 -0.16
CA GLY A 33 -12.50 -12.40 0.04
C GLY A 33 -11.15 -12.96 -0.42
N VAL A 34 -10.16 -12.09 -0.65
CA VAL A 34 -8.79 -12.47 -0.99
C VAL A 34 -8.12 -13.08 0.24
N LYS A 35 -7.28 -14.10 0.04
CA LYS A 35 -6.56 -14.79 1.13
C LYS A 35 -5.05 -14.65 0.98
N ASP A 36 -4.38 -14.64 2.13
CA ASP A 36 -2.91 -14.70 2.25
C ASP A 36 -2.21 -13.56 1.49
N VAL A 37 -2.83 -12.37 1.51
CA VAL A 37 -2.29 -11.12 0.96
C VAL A 37 -2.47 -10.02 1.99
N LYS A 38 -1.45 -9.18 2.15
CA LYS A 38 -1.48 -7.96 2.95
C LYS A 38 -0.89 -6.78 2.18
N VAL A 39 -1.20 -5.58 2.64
CA VAL A 39 -0.61 -4.31 2.23
C VAL A 39 0.21 -3.75 3.39
N GLN A 40 1.41 -3.26 3.10
CA GLN A 40 2.25 -2.59 4.09
C GLN A 40 2.89 -1.34 3.53
N GLU A 41 3.02 -0.30 4.36
CA GLU A 41 3.72 0.93 3.98
C GLU A 41 5.21 0.65 3.75
N VAL A 42 5.80 1.38 2.82
CA VAL A 42 7.20 1.29 2.45
C VAL A 42 7.89 2.59 2.84
N TYR A 43 8.62 2.55 3.96
CA TYR A 43 9.31 3.72 4.51
C TYR A 43 10.70 3.97 3.90
N SER A 44 11.27 2.97 3.22
CA SER A 44 12.59 3.03 2.62
C SER A 44 12.62 2.29 1.29
N LEU A 45 13.37 2.83 0.33
CA LEU A 45 13.67 2.16 -0.94
C LEU A 45 14.82 1.14 -0.81
N ASP A 46 15.28 0.87 0.41
CA ASP A 46 16.02 -0.35 0.71
C ASP A 46 15.03 -1.48 0.95
N PHE A 47 14.80 -2.29 -0.09
CA PHE A 47 13.77 -3.32 -0.09
C PHE A 47 14.22 -4.66 0.51
N ASP A 48 15.42 -4.74 1.09
CA ASP A 48 15.95 -5.99 1.64
C ASP A 48 15.05 -6.57 2.74
N TYR A 49 14.40 -5.71 3.55
CA TYR A 49 13.43 -6.16 4.54
C TYR A 49 12.17 -6.75 3.90
N LEU A 50 11.66 -6.15 2.81
CA LEU A 50 10.49 -6.66 2.09
C LEU A 50 10.77 -8.04 1.48
N LYS A 51 11.92 -8.18 0.81
CA LYS A 51 12.35 -9.43 0.17
C LYS A 51 12.57 -10.56 1.18
N ALA A 52 13.08 -10.23 2.37
CA ALA A 52 13.34 -11.20 3.42
C ALA A 52 12.06 -11.70 4.10
N GLU A 53 11.00 -10.88 4.14
CA GLU A 53 9.75 -11.22 4.81
C GLU A 53 8.84 -12.11 3.97
N SER A 54 8.58 -11.75 2.71
CA SER A 54 7.56 -12.40 1.89
C SER A 54 7.67 -12.02 0.41
N PRO A 55 7.17 -12.85 -0.51
CA PRO A 55 6.99 -12.46 -1.90
C PRO A 55 6.21 -11.15 -2.05
N VAL A 56 6.71 -10.24 -2.87
CA VAL A 56 6.05 -8.97 -3.21
C VAL A 56 5.32 -9.15 -4.53
N TYR A 57 4.03 -8.79 -4.55
CA TYR A 57 3.15 -8.93 -5.69
C TYR A 57 3.04 -7.66 -6.54
N GLY A 58 3.23 -6.50 -5.92
CA GLY A 58 3.16 -5.22 -6.58
C GLY A 58 3.33 -4.05 -5.61
N PHE A 59 3.44 -2.85 -6.16
CA PHE A 59 3.48 -1.61 -5.41
C PHE A 59 2.32 -0.71 -5.82
N ILE A 60 1.82 0.08 -4.87
CA ILE A 60 0.93 1.21 -5.10
C ILE A 60 1.70 2.47 -4.70
N PHE A 61 1.83 3.40 -5.63
CA PHE A 61 2.45 4.70 -5.41
C PHE A 61 1.39 5.79 -5.55
N ALA A 62 1.21 6.56 -4.48
CA ALA A 62 0.34 7.73 -4.45
C ALA A 62 1.21 8.99 -4.46
N SER A 63 0.99 9.89 -5.42
CA SER A 63 1.67 11.18 -5.51
C SER A 63 0.74 12.25 -6.04
N GLU A 64 1.09 13.52 -5.86
CA GLU A 64 0.36 14.61 -6.51
C GLU A 64 0.20 14.35 -8.02
N CYS A 65 -1.01 14.53 -8.53
CA CYS A 65 -1.31 14.34 -9.94
C CYS A 65 -0.59 15.39 -10.79
N ARG A 66 0.28 14.95 -11.70
CA ARG A 66 1.02 15.80 -12.61
C ARG A 66 0.90 15.29 -14.03
N GLU A 67 0.84 16.21 -14.99
CA GLU A 67 0.90 15.84 -16.40
C GLU A 67 2.30 15.30 -16.71
N GLU A 68 2.36 14.02 -17.09
CA GLU A 68 3.60 13.39 -17.52
C GLU A 68 3.74 13.51 -19.05
N GLU A 69 4.90 13.94 -19.51
CA GLU A 69 5.27 13.81 -20.92
C GLU A 69 5.48 12.33 -21.23
N LEU A 70 4.51 11.73 -21.91
CA LEU A 70 4.61 10.37 -22.42
C LEU A 70 5.63 10.31 -23.57
N SER A 71 6.31 9.17 -23.69
CA SER A 71 7.24 8.95 -24.78
C SER A 71 6.51 8.92 -26.13
N ASN A 72 7.20 9.33 -27.20
CA ASN A 72 6.61 9.40 -28.55
C ASN A 72 6.12 8.04 -29.08
N ASP A 73 6.62 6.94 -28.53
CA ASP A 73 6.25 5.56 -28.84
C ASP A 73 5.13 5.01 -27.95
N PHE A 74 4.57 5.81 -27.02
CA PHE A 74 3.47 5.39 -26.15
C PHE A 74 2.25 4.89 -26.94
N ASP A 75 2.01 5.46 -28.13
CA ASP A 75 0.92 5.04 -29.00
C ASP A 75 1.17 3.70 -29.70
N GLU A 76 2.41 3.19 -29.73
CA GLU A 76 2.73 1.87 -30.26
C GLU A 76 2.16 0.78 -29.34
N TYR A 77 1.46 -0.19 -29.93
CA TYR A 77 0.86 -1.29 -29.19
C TYR A 77 1.91 -2.36 -28.92
N ASP A 78 2.14 -2.69 -27.65
CA ASP A 78 2.97 -3.83 -27.25
C ASP A 78 2.11 -5.10 -27.16
N PRO A 79 2.40 -6.16 -27.95
CA PRO A 79 1.66 -7.42 -27.88
C PRO A 79 1.67 -8.08 -26.50
N ALA A 80 2.70 -7.86 -25.67
CA ALA A 80 2.74 -8.41 -24.32
C ALA A 80 1.70 -7.77 -23.39
N ALA A 81 1.18 -6.59 -23.74
CA ALA A 81 0.11 -5.93 -22.98
C ALA A 81 -1.21 -6.71 -23.01
N GLU A 82 -1.42 -7.61 -23.98
CA GLU A 82 -2.62 -8.47 -24.07
C GLU A 82 -2.80 -9.36 -22.82
N PHE A 83 -1.69 -9.74 -22.19
CA PHE A 83 -1.69 -10.58 -20.99
C PHE A 83 -1.82 -9.79 -19.68
N ILE A 84 -1.88 -8.46 -19.76
CA ILE A 84 -2.03 -7.57 -18.61
C ILE A 84 -3.51 -7.23 -18.46
N ILE A 85 -4.08 -7.58 -17.31
CA ILE A 85 -5.44 -7.18 -16.97
C ILE A 85 -5.42 -5.71 -16.59
N TYR A 86 -5.80 -4.86 -17.54
CA TYR A 86 -5.76 -3.40 -17.38
C TYR A 86 -7.16 -2.79 -17.38
N THR A 87 -7.39 -1.81 -16.50
CA THR A 87 -8.70 -1.17 -16.31
C THR A 87 -8.49 0.34 -16.34
N THR A 88 -9.21 1.04 -17.22
CA THR A 88 -9.16 2.50 -17.30
C THR A 88 -10.07 3.10 -16.23
N GLN A 89 -9.62 4.18 -15.60
CA GLN A 89 -10.41 4.98 -14.69
C GLN A 89 -11.46 5.75 -15.47
N ILE A 90 -12.72 5.38 -15.26
CA ILE A 90 -13.87 6.11 -15.82
C ILE A 90 -14.48 7.03 -14.76
N ILE A 91 -14.52 6.56 -13.51
CA ILE A 91 -15.16 7.29 -12.41
C ILE A 91 -14.10 8.06 -11.62
N THR A 92 -14.42 9.25 -11.16
CA THR A 92 -13.56 10.06 -10.27
C THR A 92 -13.41 9.38 -8.91
N ASN A 93 -12.33 9.69 -8.17
CA ASN A 93 -12.06 9.23 -6.80
C ASN A 93 -11.91 7.70 -6.58
N ILE A 94 -12.05 6.88 -7.62
CA ILE A 94 -11.85 5.42 -7.55
C ILE A 94 -10.38 4.98 -7.60
N CYS A 95 -9.44 5.91 -7.88
CA CYS A 95 -8.04 5.63 -8.18
C CYS A 95 -7.37 4.67 -7.19
N GLY A 96 -7.57 4.84 -5.87
CA GLY A 96 -7.02 3.94 -4.85
C GLY A 96 -7.51 2.49 -5.01
N THR A 97 -8.82 2.29 -5.15
CA THR A 97 -9.40 0.96 -5.40
C THR A 97 -8.91 0.37 -6.71
N LEU A 98 -8.84 1.20 -7.76
CA LEU A 98 -8.38 0.77 -9.06
C LEU A 98 -6.92 0.29 -9.02
N ALA A 99 -6.04 1.00 -8.32
CA ALA A 99 -4.65 0.63 -8.12
C ALA A 99 -4.51 -0.69 -7.34
N LEU A 100 -5.28 -0.87 -6.27
CA LEU A 100 -5.30 -2.15 -5.54
C LEU A 100 -5.70 -3.31 -6.47
N LEU A 101 -6.82 -3.16 -7.19
CA LEU A 101 -7.32 -4.20 -8.09
C LEU A 101 -6.38 -4.44 -9.27
N ALA A 102 -5.67 -3.42 -9.75
CA ALA A 102 -4.69 -3.56 -10.83
C ALA A 102 -3.59 -4.58 -10.46
N VAL A 103 -3.15 -4.59 -9.20
CA VAL A 103 -2.21 -5.62 -8.72
C VAL A 103 -2.90 -6.96 -8.51
N LEU A 104 -4.01 -7.01 -7.77
CA LEU A 104 -4.71 -8.26 -7.41
C LEU A 104 -5.19 -9.06 -8.63
N PHE A 105 -5.58 -8.38 -9.71
CA PHE A 105 -5.99 -9.03 -10.96
C PHE A 105 -4.83 -9.62 -11.76
N ASN A 106 -3.60 -9.16 -11.53
CA ASN A 106 -2.46 -9.58 -12.33
C ASN A 106 -1.53 -10.59 -11.68
N VAL A 107 -1.60 -10.75 -10.35
CA VAL A 107 -0.82 -11.72 -9.57
C VAL A 107 -1.55 -13.05 -9.42
N ASP A 108 -0.84 -14.18 -9.35
CA ASP A 108 -1.40 -15.51 -9.10
C ASP A 108 -1.67 -15.76 -7.60
N ILE A 109 -2.90 -15.44 -7.17
CA ILE A 109 -3.37 -15.57 -5.78
C ILE A 109 -4.81 -16.10 -5.74
N TYR A 110 -5.27 -16.51 -4.56
CA TYR A 110 -6.70 -16.73 -4.32
C TYR A 110 -7.44 -15.38 -4.15
N ARG A 111 -8.22 -14.98 -5.16
CA ARG A 111 -8.88 -13.65 -5.19
C ARG A 111 -10.27 -13.60 -4.56
N GLY A 112 -10.82 -14.75 -4.15
CA GLY A 112 -12.19 -14.84 -3.67
C GLY A 112 -13.24 -14.80 -4.78
N GLU A 113 -14.48 -15.17 -4.45
CA GLU A 113 -15.57 -15.32 -5.41
C GLU A 113 -15.94 -14.01 -6.11
N LEU A 114 -15.93 -12.88 -5.39
CA LEU A 114 -16.31 -11.58 -5.93
C LEU A 114 -15.39 -11.13 -7.07
N LEU A 115 -14.07 -11.16 -6.84
CA LEU A 115 -13.09 -10.71 -7.82
C LEU A 115 -12.96 -11.69 -8.98
N GLU A 116 -13.03 -13.00 -8.71
CA GLU A 116 -13.06 -14.03 -9.77
C GLU A 116 -14.29 -13.87 -10.66
N SER A 117 -15.48 -13.65 -10.08
CA SER A 117 -16.70 -13.39 -10.84
C SER A 117 -16.57 -12.13 -11.70
N PHE A 118 -16.01 -11.06 -11.14
CA PHE A 118 -15.78 -9.81 -11.88
C PHE A 118 -14.80 -10.00 -13.05
N LEU A 119 -13.69 -10.72 -12.86
CA LEU A 119 -12.74 -11.02 -13.93
C LEU A 119 -13.37 -11.89 -15.01
N ASN A 120 -14.13 -12.92 -14.63
CA ASN A 120 -14.85 -13.77 -15.59
C ASN A 120 -15.88 -12.99 -16.40
N PHE A 121 -16.61 -12.08 -15.77
CA PHE A 121 -17.57 -11.19 -16.43
C PHE A 121 -16.90 -10.23 -17.41
N THR A 122 -15.71 -9.70 -17.06
CA THR A 122 -15.00 -8.67 -17.84
C THR A 122 -13.84 -9.21 -18.69
N LYS A 123 -13.74 -10.54 -18.87
CA LYS A 123 -12.61 -11.19 -19.54
C LYS A 123 -12.35 -10.67 -20.96
N ASP A 124 -13.42 -10.41 -21.71
CA ASP A 124 -13.37 -9.96 -23.12
C ASP A 124 -13.60 -8.44 -23.25
N PHE A 125 -13.62 -7.71 -22.14
CA PHE A 125 -13.90 -6.28 -22.16
C PHE A 125 -12.64 -5.49 -22.52
N SER A 126 -12.82 -4.39 -23.27
CA SER A 126 -11.79 -3.36 -23.37
C SER A 126 -11.50 -2.75 -22.00
N PRO A 127 -10.32 -2.14 -21.78
CA PRO A 127 -10.01 -1.45 -20.52
C PRO A 127 -11.06 -0.43 -20.08
N ILE A 128 -11.63 0.30 -21.06
CA ILE A 128 -12.71 1.27 -20.85
C ILE A 128 -13.98 0.56 -20.37
N ASN A 129 -14.42 -0.51 -21.05
CA ASN A 129 -15.62 -1.25 -20.68
C ASN A 129 -15.46 -1.94 -19.31
N ARG A 130 -14.26 -2.42 -18.99
CA ARG A 130 -13.93 -2.95 -17.66
C ARG A 130 -14.01 -1.86 -16.59
N GLY A 131 -13.54 -0.65 -16.89
CA GLY A 131 -13.67 0.52 -16.02
C GLY A 131 -15.12 0.94 -15.79
N MET A 132 -15.95 0.93 -16.85
CA MET A 132 -17.40 1.15 -16.75
C MET A 132 -18.07 0.08 -15.88
N ALA A 133 -17.71 -1.18 -16.04
CA ALA A 133 -18.24 -2.28 -15.23
C ALA A 133 -17.84 -2.15 -13.76
N LEU A 134 -16.58 -1.77 -13.50
CA LEU A 134 -16.07 -1.52 -12.15
C LEU A 134 -16.84 -0.38 -11.48
N GLY A 135 -17.00 0.76 -12.15
CA GLY A 135 -17.74 1.92 -11.65
C GLY A 135 -19.20 1.61 -11.30
N ASN A 136 -19.79 0.62 -11.99
CA ASN A 136 -21.18 0.18 -11.79
C ASN A 136 -21.34 -1.02 -10.86
N SER A 137 -20.26 -1.51 -10.24
CA SER A 137 -20.32 -2.61 -9.25
C SER A 137 -20.77 -2.08 -7.89
N PRO A 138 -22.01 -2.35 -7.44
CA PRO A 138 -22.48 -1.85 -6.15
C PRO A 138 -21.71 -2.48 -4.99
N THR A 139 -21.33 -3.76 -5.10
CA THR A 139 -20.57 -4.46 -4.05
C THR A 139 -19.19 -3.84 -3.85
N ILE A 140 -18.45 -3.58 -4.93
CA ILE A 140 -17.11 -2.97 -4.84
C ILE A 140 -17.22 -1.53 -4.35
N ARG A 141 -18.24 -0.79 -4.82
CA ARG A 141 -18.52 0.57 -4.37
C ARG A 141 -18.84 0.64 -2.88
N ASN A 142 -19.65 -0.28 -2.36
CA ASN A 142 -19.98 -0.33 -0.94
C ASN A 142 -18.75 -0.59 -0.08
N ILE A 143 -17.86 -1.50 -0.51
CA ILE A 143 -16.58 -1.74 0.18
C ILE A 143 -15.74 -0.47 0.19
N HIS A 144 -15.59 0.20 -0.96
CA HIS A 144 -14.84 1.45 -1.06
C HIS A 144 -15.43 2.58 -0.19
N HIS A 145 -16.76 2.79 -0.23
CA HIS A 145 -17.44 3.82 0.56
C HIS A 145 -17.42 3.56 2.07
N ALA A 146 -17.11 2.34 2.52
CA ALA A 146 -17.01 2.06 3.95
C ALA A 146 -15.95 2.91 4.65
N TYR A 147 -14.98 3.46 3.92
CA TYR A 147 -13.86 4.25 4.45
C TYR A 147 -13.87 5.71 3.99
N ALA A 148 -14.94 6.13 3.32
CA ALA A 148 -15.16 7.53 3.02
C ALA A 148 -15.28 8.33 4.31
N ARG A 149 -14.63 9.50 4.40
CA ARG A 149 -14.96 10.46 5.48
C ARG A 149 -16.46 10.77 5.41
N SER A 150 -17.09 10.89 6.58
CA SER A 150 -18.56 10.99 6.74
C SER A 150 -19.20 11.87 5.67
N LYS A 151 -20.29 11.37 5.07
CA LYS A 151 -21.10 12.06 4.03
C LYS A 151 -21.57 13.46 4.44
N HIS A 152 -21.50 13.80 5.73
CA HIS A 152 -21.83 15.12 6.25
C HIS A 152 -20.81 16.24 5.94
N GLU A 153 -19.58 15.92 5.54
CA GLU A 153 -18.64 16.95 5.03
C GLU A 153 -19.00 17.40 3.60
N SER A 154 -19.64 16.56 2.78
CA SER A 154 -20.04 16.92 1.41
C SER A 154 -21.41 17.60 1.34
N ASP A 155 -22.30 17.33 2.30
CA ASP A 155 -23.70 17.78 2.22
C ASP A 155 -23.97 19.13 2.94
N CYS A 156 -23.00 19.69 3.69
CA CYS A 156 -23.24 20.89 4.49
C CYS A 156 -23.04 22.25 3.78
N TYR A 157 -22.77 22.27 2.46
CA TYR A 157 -22.57 23.52 1.70
C TYR A 157 -23.46 23.69 0.45
N THR A 158 -24.59 22.99 0.33
CA THR A 158 -25.54 23.20 -0.79
C THR A 158 -26.98 23.52 -0.39
N MET A 159 -27.22 23.99 0.84
CA MET A 159 -28.47 24.69 1.16
C MET A 159 -28.24 26.20 1.31
N ASP A 160 -28.84 26.94 0.37
CA ASP A 160 -29.26 28.34 0.48
C ASP A 160 -28.18 29.43 0.70
N LEU A 161 -27.25 29.58 -0.24
CA LEU A 161 -26.56 30.87 -0.44
C LEU A 161 -26.76 31.34 -1.88
N ASP A 162 -27.41 32.51 -2.02
CA ASP A 162 -27.66 33.19 -3.29
C ASP A 162 -26.34 33.41 -4.06
N THR A 163 -26.35 33.10 -5.34
CA THR A 163 -25.19 32.88 -6.23
C THR A 163 -24.38 34.13 -6.63
N ASP A 164 -24.46 35.26 -5.92
CA ASP A 164 -23.80 36.50 -6.36
C ASP A 164 -22.64 37.00 -5.46
N ASP A 165 -22.41 36.42 -4.27
CA ASP A 165 -21.42 36.96 -3.29
C ASP A 165 -20.14 36.13 -3.09
N LEU A 166 -19.90 35.04 -3.83
CA LEU A 166 -18.72 34.15 -3.65
C LEU A 166 -17.48 34.52 -4.48
N ALA A 167 -17.36 35.76 -4.96
CA ALA A 167 -16.18 36.17 -5.74
C ALA A 167 -14.93 36.51 -4.88
N ASP A 168 -15.05 36.61 -3.54
CA ASP A 168 -13.98 37.15 -2.69
C ASP A 168 -13.69 36.37 -1.39
N SER A 169 -14.13 35.11 -1.27
CA SER A 169 -13.80 34.25 -0.13
C SER A 169 -12.97 33.03 -0.54
N ASN A 170 -11.78 33.28 -1.11
CA ASN A 170 -10.69 32.30 -1.23
C ASN A 170 -9.99 32.10 0.14
N GLN A 171 -10.75 31.77 1.17
CA GLN A 171 -10.21 31.57 2.52
C GLN A 171 -10.49 30.15 3.01
N GLU A 172 -9.46 29.32 2.86
CA GLU A 172 -9.23 28.06 3.57
C GLU A 172 -10.31 26.98 3.38
N LEU A 173 -10.60 26.64 2.12
CA LEU A 173 -10.93 25.25 1.78
C LEU A 173 -9.63 24.46 2.00
N THR A 174 -9.61 23.58 2.99
CA THR A 174 -8.52 22.61 3.14
C THR A 174 -8.24 21.97 1.78
N GLU A 175 -7.04 22.21 1.26
CA GLU A 175 -6.52 21.62 0.03
C GLU A 175 -6.69 20.11 0.13
N VAL A 176 -7.71 19.57 -0.51
CA VAL A 176 -7.83 18.12 -0.69
C VAL A 176 -6.80 17.79 -1.75
N GLU A 177 -5.59 17.51 -1.29
CA GLU A 177 -4.42 17.17 -2.10
C GLU A 177 -4.83 16.12 -3.16
N ASN A 178 -4.74 16.50 -4.44
CA ASN A 178 -5.10 15.66 -5.59
C ASN A 178 -4.07 14.53 -5.77
N TYR A 179 -4.05 13.56 -4.85
CA TYR A 179 -3.23 12.36 -5.01
C TYR A 179 -3.79 11.45 -6.09
N HIS A 180 -2.89 10.99 -6.95
CA HIS A 180 -3.16 9.99 -7.95
C HIS A 180 -2.43 8.69 -7.61
N TYR A 181 -3.11 7.56 -7.81
CA TYR A 181 -2.60 6.23 -7.49
C TYR A 181 -2.18 5.50 -8.75
N VAL A 182 -0.96 4.99 -8.73
CA VAL A 182 -0.36 4.21 -9.82
C VAL A 182 0.18 2.91 -9.27
N SER A 183 -0.02 1.81 -10.00
CA SER A 183 0.47 0.49 -9.58
C SER A 183 1.66 0.02 -10.41
N TYR A 184 2.59 -0.67 -9.77
CA TYR A 184 3.71 -1.34 -10.43
C TYR A 184 3.65 -2.83 -10.18
N ILE A 185 3.76 -3.63 -11.24
CA ILE A 185 3.79 -5.09 -11.18
C ILE A 185 4.92 -5.66 -12.03
N TYR A 186 5.37 -6.87 -11.69
CA TYR A 186 6.17 -7.69 -12.59
C TYR A 186 5.29 -8.71 -13.31
N LYS A 187 5.40 -8.77 -14.64
CA LYS A 187 4.67 -9.77 -15.44
C LYS A 187 5.36 -9.99 -16.79
N ILE A 188 5.60 -11.26 -17.12
CA ILE A 188 6.14 -11.71 -18.41
C ILE A 188 7.53 -11.11 -18.70
N GLY A 189 8.40 -11.06 -17.68
CA GLY A 189 9.78 -10.57 -17.84
C GLY A 189 9.92 -9.04 -17.91
N TYR A 190 8.86 -8.28 -17.58
CA TYR A 190 8.89 -6.82 -17.56
C TYR A 190 8.19 -6.26 -16.34
N ILE A 191 8.64 -5.08 -15.93
CA ILE A 191 7.91 -4.19 -15.03
C ILE A 191 6.87 -3.43 -15.84
N TRP A 192 5.65 -3.40 -15.32
CA TRP A 192 4.53 -2.64 -15.89
C TRP A 192 4.04 -1.59 -14.90
N GLU A 193 3.79 -0.39 -15.41
CA GLU A 193 3.06 0.65 -14.72
C GLU A 193 1.60 0.63 -15.18
N LEU A 194 0.69 0.53 -14.20
CA LEU A 194 -0.75 0.50 -14.40
C LEU A 194 -1.34 1.77 -13.79
N ASP A 195 -1.50 2.78 -14.64
CA ASP A 195 -2.10 4.07 -14.28
C ASP A 195 -3.49 4.17 -14.89
N GLY A 196 -4.55 4.18 -14.07
CA GLY A 196 -5.92 4.23 -14.56
C GLY A 196 -6.27 5.43 -15.45
N LEU A 197 -5.59 6.57 -15.33
CA LEU A 197 -5.82 7.74 -16.17
C LEU A 197 -5.21 7.59 -17.57
N LYS A 198 -4.32 6.62 -17.77
CA LYS A 198 -3.71 6.33 -19.06
C LYS A 198 -4.59 5.40 -19.88
N GLY A 199 -4.43 5.43 -21.20
CA GLY A 199 -5.22 4.60 -22.12
C GLY A 199 -4.81 3.12 -22.15
N ARG A 200 -3.62 2.77 -21.64
CA ARG A 200 -3.00 1.44 -21.75
C ARG A 200 -1.94 1.24 -20.65
N PRO A 201 -1.59 -0.01 -20.30
CA PRO A 201 -0.47 -0.26 -19.38
C PRO A 201 0.86 0.16 -20.03
N ILE A 202 1.78 0.71 -19.23
CA ILE A 202 3.10 1.12 -19.71
C ILE A 202 4.11 0.04 -19.38
N LYS A 203 4.83 -0.41 -20.40
CA LYS A 203 5.96 -1.32 -20.26
C LYS A 203 7.21 -0.51 -19.91
N LEU A 204 7.80 -0.77 -18.75
CA LEU A 204 8.90 0.05 -18.24
C LEU A 204 10.28 -0.53 -18.53
N THR A 205 10.59 -1.71 -17.99
CA THR A 205 11.95 -2.27 -18.02
C THR A 205 11.89 -3.78 -18.01
N ALA A 206 12.75 -4.43 -18.80
CA ALA A 206 12.93 -5.88 -18.78
C ALA A 206 13.71 -6.31 -17.53
N CYS A 207 13.26 -7.34 -16.84
CA CYS A 207 13.90 -7.85 -15.64
C CYS A 207 13.53 -9.32 -15.41
N GLU A 208 14.19 -9.93 -14.43
CA GLU A 208 13.84 -11.27 -13.93
C GLU A 208 12.92 -11.13 -12.72
N GLU A 209 12.23 -12.20 -12.36
CA GLU A 209 11.30 -12.19 -11.22
C GLU A 209 12.04 -12.03 -9.88
N GLU A 210 13.28 -12.49 -9.81
CA GLU A 210 14.08 -12.41 -8.59
C GLU A 210 14.62 -11.00 -8.34
N ASN A 211 14.70 -10.15 -9.38
CA ASN A 211 15.34 -8.83 -9.31
C ASN A 211 14.45 -7.66 -9.72
N TRP A 212 13.17 -7.88 -10.03
CA TRP A 212 12.28 -6.80 -10.52
C TRP A 212 12.12 -5.66 -9.51
N ILE A 213 12.19 -5.95 -8.21
CA ILE A 213 12.12 -4.95 -7.14
C ILE A 213 13.34 -4.01 -7.20
N ASP A 214 14.53 -4.56 -7.44
CA ASP A 214 15.76 -3.77 -7.60
C ASP A 214 15.73 -2.95 -8.90
N ALA A 215 15.16 -3.52 -9.95
CA ALA A 215 14.96 -2.81 -11.22
C ALA A 215 13.89 -1.70 -11.12
N LEU A 216 12.90 -1.82 -10.22
CA LEU A 216 11.89 -0.80 -9.97
C LEU A 216 12.43 0.38 -9.17
N LYS A 217 13.34 0.14 -8.21
CA LYS A 217 13.94 1.18 -7.35
C LYS A 217 14.35 2.47 -8.08
N PRO A 218 15.19 2.45 -9.14
CA PRO A 218 15.60 3.67 -9.82
C PRO A 218 14.46 4.38 -10.57
N ILE A 219 13.33 3.71 -10.83
CA ILE A 219 12.12 4.30 -11.41
C ILE A 219 11.39 5.11 -10.34
N LEU A 220 11.19 4.51 -9.16
CA LEU A 220 10.58 5.18 -8.01
C LEU A 220 11.43 6.36 -7.53
N GLU A 221 12.76 6.21 -7.43
CA GLU A 221 13.67 7.29 -7.07
C GLU A 221 13.56 8.47 -8.04
N ARG A 222 13.49 8.22 -9.35
CA ARG A 222 13.30 9.28 -10.35
C ARG A 222 11.96 9.99 -10.18
N ARG A 223 10.88 9.24 -9.91
CA ARG A 223 9.55 9.79 -9.71
C ARG A 223 9.46 10.64 -8.44
N MET A 224 10.05 10.16 -7.34
CA MET A 224 10.14 10.91 -6.08
C MET A 224 10.98 12.18 -6.19
N ASN A 225 12.10 12.14 -6.93
CA ASN A 225 12.98 13.29 -7.14
C ASN A 225 12.44 14.30 -8.18
N ALA A 226 11.42 13.95 -8.96
CA ALA A 226 10.78 14.88 -9.88
C ALA A 226 9.92 15.93 -9.16
N SER A 227 9.64 15.71 -7.87
CA SER A 227 8.99 16.69 -7.00
C SER A 227 10.00 17.70 -6.47
N ASN A 228 9.84 18.97 -6.86
CA ASN A 228 10.69 20.09 -6.41
C ASN A 228 10.33 20.59 -5.00
N ASP A 229 9.40 19.92 -4.32
CA ASP A 229 8.86 20.35 -3.04
C ASP A 229 9.73 19.85 -1.89
N GLU A 230 9.98 20.74 -0.92
CA GLU A 230 10.69 20.38 0.32
C GLU A 230 9.87 19.43 1.21
N GLU A 231 8.58 19.23 0.89
CA GLU A 231 7.64 18.36 1.60
C GLU A 231 7.41 17.03 0.86
N ILE A 232 7.43 15.92 1.62
CA ILE A 232 7.20 14.57 1.12
C ILE A 232 5.70 14.39 0.87
N ALA A 233 5.24 14.73 -0.33
CA ALA A 233 3.86 14.51 -0.78
C ALA A 233 3.75 13.20 -1.59
N PHE A 234 4.13 12.07 -1.01
CA PHE A 234 3.91 10.76 -1.60
C PHE A 234 3.76 9.66 -0.55
N SER A 235 3.03 8.60 -0.91
CA SER A 235 2.92 7.35 -0.15
C SER A 235 3.27 6.16 -1.06
N LEU A 236 3.95 5.17 -0.51
CA LEU A 236 4.32 3.95 -1.22
C LEU A 236 3.91 2.76 -0.38
N MET A 237 3.10 1.90 -0.95
CA MET A 237 2.63 0.67 -0.32
C MET A 237 3.07 -0.54 -1.14
N ALA A 238 3.45 -1.62 -0.47
CA ALA A 238 3.73 -2.91 -1.08
C ALA A 238 2.59 -3.87 -0.77
N ILE A 239 2.13 -4.60 -1.80
CA ILE A 239 1.21 -5.72 -1.65
C ILE A 239 2.06 -6.99 -1.60
N THR A 240 1.97 -7.75 -0.52
CA THR A 240 2.83 -8.90 -0.23
C THR A 240 2.02 -10.10 0.24
N HIS A 241 2.65 -11.28 0.26
CA HIS A 241 2.06 -12.45 0.90
C HIS A 241 1.86 -12.24 2.41
N ASP A 242 0.72 -12.66 2.94
CA ASP A 242 0.50 -12.75 4.38
C ASP A 242 0.77 -14.19 4.87
N PRO A 243 1.87 -14.42 5.61
CA PRO A 243 2.20 -15.75 6.11
C PRO A 243 1.40 -16.13 7.36
N LEU A 244 0.51 -15.28 7.88
CA LEU A 244 -0.18 -15.56 9.16
C LEU A 244 -0.99 -16.85 9.12
N SER A 245 -1.73 -17.10 8.03
CA SER A 245 -2.53 -18.33 7.87
C SER A 245 -1.65 -19.58 7.83
N SER A 246 -0.57 -19.55 7.05
CA SER A 246 0.35 -20.69 6.92
C SER A 246 1.09 -20.96 8.23
N LYS A 247 1.55 -19.91 8.93
CA LYS A 247 2.14 -20.01 10.27
C LYS A 247 1.18 -20.63 11.28
N LYS A 248 -0.10 -20.24 11.28
CA LYS A 248 -1.13 -20.83 12.16
C LYS A 248 -1.35 -22.31 11.90
N GLU A 249 -1.37 -22.71 10.63
CA GLU A 249 -1.51 -24.11 10.26
C GLU A 249 -0.26 -24.92 10.66
N GLU A 250 0.95 -24.39 10.46
CA GLU A 250 2.18 -25.02 10.97
C GLU A 250 2.15 -25.22 12.49
N LEU A 251 1.74 -24.20 13.25
CA LEU A 251 1.59 -24.28 14.70
C LEU A 251 0.60 -25.38 15.10
N ARG A 252 -0.51 -25.50 14.38
CA ARG A 252 -1.52 -26.55 14.59
C ARG A 252 -0.93 -27.95 14.34
N ILE A 253 -0.18 -28.13 13.26
CA ILE A 253 0.49 -29.40 12.92
C ILE A 253 1.48 -29.79 14.02
N TYR A 254 2.28 -28.84 14.53
CA TYR A 254 3.21 -29.11 15.64
C TYR A 254 2.49 -29.53 16.92
N ASN A 255 1.37 -28.88 17.25
CA ASN A 255 0.55 -29.25 18.40
C ASN A 255 -0.05 -30.66 18.26
N ASP A 256 -0.60 -30.98 17.09
CA ASP A 256 -1.18 -32.29 16.81
C ASP A 256 -0.12 -33.41 16.86
N CYS A 257 1.06 -33.16 16.28
CA CYS A 257 2.19 -34.08 16.34
C CYS A 257 2.55 -34.45 17.80
N LEU A 258 2.78 -33.44 18.64
CA LEU A 258 3.10 -33.63 20.06
C LEU A 258 1.98 -34.34 20.82
N GLN A 259 0.73 -34.00 20.54
CA GLN A 259 -0.43 -34.64 21.17
C GLN A 259 -0.52 -36.13 20.79
N GLN A 260 -0.37 -36.46 19.51
CA GLN A 260 -0.43 -37.85 19.05
C GLN A 260 0.73 -38.68 19.58
N ILE A 261 1.95 -38.13 19.61
CA ILE A 261 3.11 -38.80 20.21
C ILE A 261 2.88 -39.13 21.68
N ASN A 262 2.31 -38.21 22.45
CA ASN A 262 1.97 -38.45 23.85
C ASN A 262 0.91 -39.55 24.02
N GLN A 263 -0.04 -39.68 23.09
CA GLN A 263 -1.07 -40.72 23.12
C GLN A 263 -0.54 -42.11 22.78
N VAL A 264 0.43 -42.20 21.86
CA VAL A 264 0.98 -43.49 21.41
C VAL A 264 2.20 -43.95 22.21
N LYS A 265 2.70 -43.11 23.13
CA LYS A 265 3.86 -43.42 23.95
C LYS A 265 3.60 -44.69 24.79
N GLY A 266 4.47 -45.68 24.63
CA GLY A 266 4.38 -46.97 25.35
C GLY A 266 3.49 -48.02 24.66
N LEU A 267 2.92 -47.73 23.49
CA LEU A 267 2.25 -48.74 22.66
C LEU A 267 3.25 -49.63 21.90
N GLU A 268 2.76 -50.74 21.36
CA GLU A 268 3.54 -51.62 20.48
C GLU A 268 3.94 -50.89 19.18
N LYS A 269 5.11 -51.26 18.64
CA LYS A 269 5.70 -50.64 17.44
C LYS A 269 4.74 -50.58 16.25
N GLU A 270 3.98 -51.64 16.00
CA GLU A 270 3.03 -51.73 14.89
C GLU A 270 1.94 -50.66 14.99
N LYS A 271 1.43 -50.41 16.20
CA LYS A 271 0.41 -49.38 16.45
C LYS A 271 0.97 -47.98 16.26
N ILE A 272 2.21 -47.75 16.72
CA ILE A 272 2.89 -46.46 16.53
C ILE A 272 3.12 -46.20 15.04
N GLN A 273 3.55 -47.21 14.27
CA GLN A 273 3.77 -47.08 12.83
C GLN A 273 2.47 -46.76 12.07
N ILE A 274 1.35 -47.38 12.45
CA ILE A 274 0.03 -47.07 11.86
C ILE A 274 -0.33 -45.60 12.12
N SER A 275 -0.16 -45.12 13.36
CA SER A 275 -0.43 -43.72 13.72
C SER A 275 0.51 -42.75 12.99
N MET A 276 1.80 -43.08 12.87
CA MET A 276 2.78 -42.29 12.12
C MET A 276 2.35 -42.14 10.65
N ASN A 277 2.01 -43.25 9.99
CA ASN A 277 1.57 -43.22 8.60
C ASN A 277 0.28 -42.41 8.45
N LYS A 278 -0.66 -42.54 9.39
CA LYS A 278 -1.90 -41.75 9.40
C LYS A 278 -1.61 -40.25 9.53
N PHE A 279 -0.68 -39.86 10.40
CA PHE A 279 -0.27 -38.47 10.60
C PHE A 279 0.29 -37.88 9.30
N PHE A 280 1.30 -38.52 8.69
CA PHE A 280 1.92 -38.01 7.46
C PHE A 280 1.01 -38.11 6.23
N ASN A 281 0.01 -39.00 6.22
CA ASN A 281 -1.03 -38.99 5.19
C ASN A 281 -2.01 -37.82 5.37
N THR A 282 -2.21 -37.34 6.59
CA THR A 282 -3.06 -36.18 6.89
C THR A 282 -2.34 -34.88 6.57
N TYR A 283 -1.04 -34.82 6.84
CA TYR A 283 -0.17 -33.68 6.57
C TYR A 283 0.96 -34.07 5.62
N PRO A 284 0.68 -34.16 4.31
CA PRO A 284 1.66 -34.58 3.31
C PRO A 284 2.75 -33.51 3.04
N ASN A 285 2.57 -32.29 3.57
CA ASN A 285 3.46 -31.17 3.27
C ASN A 285 4.81 -31.31 3.99
N ASN A 286 5.86 -31.60 3.23
CA ASN A 286 7.20 -31.82 3.74
C ASN A 286 8.04 -30.54 3.88
N ASP A 287 7.59 -29.42 3.31
CA ASP A 287 8.36 -28.17 3.26
C ASP A 287 8.27 -27.34 4.55
N ILE A 288 7.53 -27.84 5.54
CA ILE A 288 7.44 -27.25 6.86
C ILE A 288 8.80 -27.36 7.57
N THR A 289 9.30 -26.26 8.13
CA THR A 289 10.61 -26.19 8.82
C THR A 289 10.80 -27.31 9.86
N GLY A 290 9.76 -27.63 10.62
CA GLY A 290 9.77 -28.68 11.64
C GLY A 290 9.58 -30.12 11.13
N SER A 291 9.36 -30.34 9.82
CA SER A 291 9.02 -31.64 9.24
C SER A 291 10.04 -32.74 9.58
N ARG A 292 11.33 -32.44 9.40
CA ARG A 292 12.42 -33.38 9.74
C ARG A 292 12.42 -33.76 11.21
N ILE A 293 12.21 -32.79 12.10
CA ILE A 293 12.19 -33.01 13.56
C ILE A 293 10.99 -33.87 13.93
N MET A 294 9.81 -33.62 13.36
CA MET A 294 8.62 -34.44 13.56
C MET A 294 8.86 -35.89 13.10
N HIS A 295 9.48 -36.09 11.94
CA HIS A 295 9.79 -37.43 11.44
C HIS A 295 10.79 -38.17 12.34
N GLU A 296 11.87 -37.50 12.76
CA GLU A 296 12.85 -38.04 13.70
C GLU A 296 12.19 -38.38 15.06
N LEU A 297 11.25 -37.56 15.52
CA LEU A 297 10.52 -37.78 16.75
C LEU A 297 9.59 -39.00 16.66
N TRP A 298 8.82 -39.15 15.58
CA TRP A 298 7.99 -40.32 15.32
C TRP A 298 8.81 -41.62 15.24
N LEU A 299 9.96 -41.58 14.57
CA LEU A 299 10.89 -42.72 14.54
C LEU A 299 11.39 -43.04 15.96
N ALA A 300 11.85 -42.05 16.72
CA ALA A 300 12.33 -42.25 18.08
C ALA A 300 11.24 -42.85 18.99
N THR A 301 9.97 -42.43 18.83
CA THR A 301 8.82 -43.02 19.53
C THR A 301 8.62 -44.49 19.15
N THR A 302 8.72 -44.83 17.86
CA THR A 302 8.59 -46.22 17.36
C THR A 302 9.67 -47.16 17.91
N TRP A 303 10.88 -46.64 18.14
CA TRP A 303 12.01 -47.40 18.68
C TRP A 303 12.16 -47.28 20.21
N HIS A 304 11.22 -46.63 20.91
CA HIS A 304 11.26 -46.38 22.36
C HIS A 304 12.56 -45.73 22.84
N GLN A 305 13.09 -44.78 22.07
CA GLN A 305 14.33 -44.08 22.37
C GLN A 305 14.06 -42.84 23.25
N ASP A 306 13.73 -43.04 24.53
CA ASP A 306 13.27 -41.97 25.43
C ASP A 306 14.16 -40.71 25.45
N TYR A 307 15.49 -40.88 25.42
CA TYR A 307 16.42 -39.76 25.35
C TYR A 307 16.27 -38.94 24.05
N VAL A 308 16.13 -39.62 22.90
CA VAL A 308 15.94 -38.97 21.60
C VAL A 308 14.58 -38.31 21.54
N ILE A 309 13.54 -38.97 22.07
CA ILE A 309 12.17 -38.41 22.17
C ILE A 309 12.21 -37.10 22.97
N MET A 310 12.83 -37.11 24.15
CA MET A 310 12.95 -35.91 24.99
C MET A 310 13.68 -34.78 24.24
N LYS A 311 14.84 -35.07 23.64
CA LYS A 311 15.63 -34.08 22.89
C LYS A 311 14.83 -33.47 21.73
N LYS A 312 14.18 -34.30 20.91
CA LYS A 312 13.42 -33.85 19.73
C LYS A 312 12.13 -33.13 20.10
N THR A 313 11.51 -33.52 21.21
CA THR A 313 10.37 -32.80 21.79
C THR A 313 10.77 -31.39 22.22
N THR A 314 11.93 -31.22 22.87
CA THR A 314 12.45 -29.90 23.24
C THR A 314 12.79 -29.05 22.01
N GLU A 315 13.43 -29.62 20.99
CA GLU A 315 13.72 -28.92 19.73
C GLU A 315 12.42 -28.43 19.05
N LEU A 316 11.40 -29.30 18.95
CA LEU A 316 10.12 -28.95 18.35
C LEU A 316 9.36 -27.89 19.16
N ASN A 317 9.38 -27.98 20.49
CA ASN A 317 8.77 -26.96 21.36
C ASN A 317 9.46 -25.60 21.22
N SER A 318 10.78 -25.56 21.05
CA SER A 318 11.50 -24.29 20.82
C SER A 318 11.06 -23.61 19.53
N ILE A 319 10.89 -24.37 18.44
CA ILE A 319 10.36 -23.85 17.17
C ILE A 319 8.92 -23.38 17.35
N LYS A 320 8.10 -24.20 18.02
CA LYS A 320 6.69 -23.90 18.32
C LYS A 320 6.56 -22.59 19.10
N GLU A 321 7.38 -22.37 20.12
CA GLU A 321 7.37 -21.15 20.93
C GLU A 321 7.78 -19.92 20.12
N SER A 322 8.80 -20.02 19.25
CA SER A 322 9.18 -18.92 18.35
C SER A 322 8.03 -18.55 17.42
N LEU A 323 7.45 -19.56 16.77
CA LEU A 323 6.33 -19.38 15.85
C LEU A 323 5.10 -18.79 16.55
N ASN A 324 4.78 -19.25 17.76
CA ASN A 324 3.68 -18.72 18.53
C ASN A 324 3.90 -17.25 18.94
N ARG A 325 5.14 -16.82 19.20
CA ARG A 325 5.44 -15.41 19.46
C ARG A 325 5.20 -14.55 18.23
N GLU A 326 5.66 -15.00 17.06
CA GLU A 326 5.43 -14.28 15.80
C GLU A 326 3.95 -14.16 15.45
N ILE A 327 3.17 -15.23 15.64
CA ILE A 327 1.72 -15.22 15.42
C ILE A 327 1.05 -14.24 16.37
N ASN A 328 1.38 -14.27 17.67
CA ASN A 328 0.78 -13.39 18.65
C ASN A 328 1.05 -11.91 18.35
N LEU A 329 2.27 -11.57 17.91
CA LEU A 329 2.63 -10.20 17.52
C LEU A 329 1.81 -9.76 16.30
N ALA A 330 1.77 -10.57 15.25
CA ALA A 330 0.99 -10.26 14.05
C ALA A 330 -0.53 -10.15 14.32
N GLU A 331 -1.07 -10.97 15.23
CA GLU A 331 -2.47 -10.87 15.65
C GLU A 331 -2.75 -9.60 16.44
N GLN A 332 -1.82 -9.18 17.31
CA GLN A 332 -1.94 -7.93 18.05
C GLN A 332 -1.94 -6.74 17.08
N ASP A 333 -0.98 -6.68 16.16
CA ASP A 333 -0.91 -5.62 15.15
C ASP A 333 -2.20 -5.58 14.30
N SER A 334 -2.73 -6.74 13.92
CA SER A 334 -4.00 -6.83 13.20
C SER A 334 -5.19 -6.37 14.04
N GLN A 335 -5.19 -6.59 15.36
CA GLN A 335 -6.26 -6.13 16.26
C GLN A 335 -6.24 -4.60 16.42
N GLU A 336 -5.05 -4.02 16.58
CA GLU A 336 -4.85 -2.57 16.66
C GLU A 336 -5.32 -1.90 15.37
N ALA A 337 -4.88 -2.40 14.20
CA ALA A 337 -5.35 -1.91 12.91
C ALA A 337 -6.87 -2.03 12.74
N THR A 338 -7.47 -3.15 13.17
CA THR A 338 -8.94 -3.31 13.12
C THR A 338 -9.66 -2.29 14.00
N ALA A 339 -9.12 -1.98 15.17
CA ALA A 339 -9.70 -0.98 16.06
C ALA A 339 -9.65 0.43 15.44
N ASP A 340 -8.56 0.77 14.75
CA ASP A 340 -8.43 2.05 14.06
C ASP A 340 -9.37 2.16 12.85
N ILE A 341 -9.54 1.08 12.10
CA ILE A 341 -10.52 1.03 11.01
C ILE A 341 -11.94 1.19 11.55
N LEU A 342 -12.28 0.52 12.66
CA LEU A 342 -13.61 0.67 13.27
C LEU A 342 -13.89 2.12 13.70
N ARG A 343 -12.86 2.84 14.17
CA ARG A 343 -12.98 4.28 14.46
C ARG A 343 -13.19 5.08 13.18
N GLN A 344 -12.45 4.79 12.11
CA GLN A 344 -12.61 5.49 10.83
C GLN A 344 -13.98 5.25 10.18
N LYS A 345 -14.53 4.03 10.27
CA LYS A 345 -15.86 3.67 9.75
C LYS A 345 -17.01 4.26 10.59
N PHE A 346 -16.75 4.70 11.81
CA PHE A 346 -17.79 5.14 12.73
C PHE A 346 -18.26 6.55 12.39
N ASP A 347 -19.57 6.73 12.22
CA ASP A 347 -20.17 8.04 12.06
C ASP A 347 -20.27 8.77 13.41
N TYR A 348 -19.25 9.59 13.69
CA TYR A 348 -19.21 10.41 14.90
C TYR A 348 -20.26 11.50 14.94
N PHE A 349 -20.91 11.86 13.81
CA PHE A 349 -21.89 12.95 13.80
C PHE A 349 -23.05 12.66 14.74
N VAL A 350 -23.65 11.47 14.63
CA VAL A 350 -24.75 11.05 15.52
C VAL A 350 -24.31 11.08 16.99
N PHE A 351 -23.10 10.61 17.28
CA PHE A 351 -22.57 10.65 18.64
C PHE A 351 -22.40 12.09 19.15
N LEU A 352 -21.79 12.96 18.35
CA LEU A 352 -21.54 14.36 18.70
C LEU A 352 -22.85 15.13 18.86
N GLU A 353 -23.81 14.94 17.98
CA GLU A 353 -25.14 15.55 18.08
C GLU A 353 -25.81 15.19 19.42
N GLN A 354 -25.82 13.90 19.79
CA GLN A 354 -26.37 13.46 21.06
C GLN A 354 -25.57 13.99 22.25
N LEU A 355 -24.23 14.00 22.16
CA LEU A 355 -23.35 14.54 23.19
C LEU A 355 -23.66 16.02 23.46
N PHE A 356 -23.73 16.83 22.41
CA PHE A 356 -24.04 18.26 22.53
C PHE A 356 -25.47 18.50 23.01
N ARG A 357 -26.46 17.70 22.56
CA ARG A 357 -27.84 17.81 23.04
C ARG A 357 -27.93 17.55 24.55
N VAL A 358 -27.31 16.47 25.03
CA VAL A 358 -27.28 16.15 26.47
C VAL A 358 -26.50 17.20 27.26
N ALA A 359 -25.37 17.68 26.73
CA ALA A 359 -24.58 18.72 27.39
C ALA A 359 -25.36 20.04 27.53
N HIS A 360 -26.15 20.40 26.52
CA HIS A 360 -27.07 21.55 26.56
C HIS A 360 -28.17 21.34 27.61
N GLU A 361 -28.87 20.19 27.59
CA GLU A 361 -29.92 19.85 28.58
C GLU A 361 -29.41 19.87 30.03
N LYS A 362 -28.13 19.60 30.23
CA LYS A 362 -27.48 19.62 31.55
C LYS A 362 -26.86 20.97 31.92
N ASN A 363 -26.99 22.00 31.06
CA ASN A 363 -26.38 23.32 31.23
C ASN A 363 -24.86 23.28 31.47
N VAL A 364 -24.17 22.28 30.90
CA VAL A 364 -22.71 22.14 31.04
C VAL A 364 -21.98 22.96 29.97
N LEU A 365 -22.63 23.24 28.84
CA LEU A 365 -22.04 24.01 27.74
C LEU A 365 -21.69 25.46 28.13
N GLU A 366 -22.55 26.13 28.92
CA GLU A 366 -22.30 27.49 29.40
C GLU A 366 -21.07 27.57 30.32
N GLN A 367 -20.77 26.50 31.06
CA GLN A 367 -19.58 26.39 31.92
C GLN A 367 -18.31 26.13 31.09
N CYS A 368 -18.44 25.64 29.87
CA CYS A 368 -17.31 25.40 28.95
C CYS A 368 -16.86 26.68 28.23
N GLU A 369 -17.72 27.68 28.05
CA GLU A 369 -17.35 28.94 27.37
C GLU A 369 -16.22 29.71 28.09
N GLU A 370 -16.12 29.59 29.42
CA GLU A 370 -15.02 30.16 30.21
C GLU A 370 -13.65 29.53 29.87
N TYR A 371 -13.61 28.26 29.44
CA TYR A 371 -12.38 27.55 29.11
C TYR A 371 -11.85 27.88 27.71
N THR A 372 -12.72 28.19 26.74
CA THR A 372 -12.33 28.58 25.36
C THR A 372 -11.57 29.90 25.28
N LYS A 373 -11.65 30.76 26.30
CA LYS A 373 -10.90 32.04 26.35
C LYS A 373 -9.39 31.86 26.61
N VAL A 374 -8.93 30.65 26.96
CA VAL A 374 -7.54 30.40 27.39
C VAL A 374 -6.60 29.94 26.25
N THR A 375 -7.09 29.64 25.05
CA THR A 375 -6.27 29.10 23.96
C THR A 375 -6.20 29.98 22.70
N HIS A 376 -6.06 31.30 22.85
CA HIS A 376 -5.40 32.07 21.79
C HIS A 376 -3.88 31.87 21.89
N ILE A 377 -3.36 30.83 21.23
CA ILE A 377 -1.93 30.71 20.95
C ILE A 377 -1.55 31.93 20.09
N PRO A 378 -0.62 32.80 20.54
CA PRO A 378 -0.23 33.95 19.73
C PRO A 378 0.44 33.45 18.46
N LYS A 379 -0.07 33.86 17.28
CA LYS A 379 0.64 33.69 16.00
C LYS A 379 2.09 34.16 16.22
N ARG A 380 3.06 33.24 16.10
CA ARG A 380 4.48 33.57 16.10
C ARG A 380 4.71 34.59 14.99
N ARG A 381 4.80 35.87 15.34
CA ARG A 381 5.32 36.91 14.43
C ARG A 381 6.74 36.49 14.11
N GLY A 382 6.97 36.10 12.85
CA GLY A 382 8.31 35.88 12.32
C GLY A 382 9.19 37.06 12.72
N ARG A 383 10.29 36.78 13.43
CA ARG A 383 11.36 37.75 13.64
C ARG A 383 11.89 38.13 12.27
N LYS A 384 11.52 39.32 11.77
CA LYS A 384 12.33 40.00 10.78
C LYS A 384 13.71 40.25 11.42
N PRO A 385 14.83 39.92 10.75
CA PRO A 385 16.15 40.25 11.26
C PRO A 385 16.25 41.77 11.42
N ASN A 386 16.54 42.22 12.64
CA ASN A 386 16.73 43.62 12.96
C ASN A 386 18.12 44.04 12.48
N LEU A 387 18.21 44.56 11.25
CA LEU A 387 19.41 45.25 10.75
C LEU A 387 19.35 46.71 11.22
N ASP A 388 19.56 46.92 12.52
CA ASP A 388 19.75 48.26 13.07
C ASP A 388 21.25 48.59 13.16
N LYS A 389 21.67 49.30 12.13
CA LYS A 389 22.71 50.33 12.06
C LYS A 389 23.42 50.64 13.39
N GLN A 390 24.65 50.12 13.55
CA GLN A 390 25.67 50.82 14.33
C GLN A 390 26.11 52.07 13.57
N LYS A 391 25.62 53.23 14.00
CA LYS A 391 26.21 54.53 13.65
C LYS A 391 27.47 54.73 14.51
N GLY A 392 28.64 54.63 13.89
CA GLY A 392 29.87 55.24 14.39
C GLY A 392 29.91 56.74 14.04
N PRO A 393 30.54 57.59 14.87
CA PRO A 393 30.54 59.02 14.69
C PRO A 393 31.70 59.42 13.78
N ASP A 394 31.41 59.82 12.54
CA ASP A 394 32.11 60.98 11.98
C ASP A 394 31.41 61.51 10.74
N GLY A 395 31.24 62.83 10.73
CA GLY A 395 30.59 63.54 9.64
C GLY A 395 31.54 63.77 8.47
N ARG A 396 31.07 63.51 7.25
CA ARG A 396 31.15 64.46 6.13
C ARG A 396 30.40 63.95 4.90
N LYS A 397 29.73 64.90 4.25
CA LYS A 397 28.99 64.77 3.00
C LYS A 397 29.92 64.39 1.84
N HIS A 398 29.47 63.50 0.96
CA HIS A 398 29.75 63.55 -0.47
C HIS A 398 28.76 62.70 -1.28
N THR A 399 27.92 63.35 -2.09
CA THR A 399 27.54 62.86 -3.43
C THR A 399 28.73 63.08 -4.37
N PRO A 400 28.87 62.47 -5.58
CA PRO A 400 27.79 62.05 -6.49
C PRO A 400 28.09 60.85 -7.46
N LYS A 401 27.13 60.61 -8.38
CA LYS A 401 27.25 60.19 -9.79
C LYS A 401 26.81 58.78 -10.21
N GLU A 402 25.72 58.80 -10.99
CA GLU A 402 25.41 57.91 -12.10
C GLU A 402 26.63 57.67 -13.03
N ASN A 403 26.74 56.46 -13.57
CA ASN A 403 27.08 56.33 -14.98
C ASN A 403 26.59 55.01 -15.58
N LYS A 404 25.93 55.16 -16.74
CA LYS A 404 25.42 54.15 -17.65
C LYS A 404 26.54 53.52 -18.51
N SER A 405 26.17 52.40 -19.13
CA SER A 405 26.74 51.80 -20.36
C SER A 405 28.04 51.01 -20.17
N SER A 406 28.30 49.90 -20.86
CA SER A 406 27.95 49.57 -22.25
C SER A 406 28.12 48.07 -22.52
N ALA A 407 27.37 47.58 -23.52
CA ALA A 407 27.52 46.27 -24.14
C ALA A 407 28.67 46.24 -25.16
N LYS A 408 29.30 45.08 -25.38
CA LYS A 408 29.36 44.34 -26.66
C LYS A 408 30.43 43.23 -26.70
N GLN A 409 30.04 42.10 -27.30
CA GLN A 409 30.78 41.20 -28.22
C GLN A 409 32.12 40.60 -27.71
N GLY A 410 32.36 39.30 -27.62
CA GLY A 410 31.97 38.17 -28.48
C GLY A 410 33.19 37.71 -29.28
N VAL A 411 33.71 36.48 -29.08
CA VAL A 411 34.52 35.71 -30.05
C VAL A 411 34.55 34.22 -29.67
N THR A 412 34.35 33.40 -30.70
CA THR A 412 34.39 31.94 -30.86
C THR A 412 35.81 31.37 -31.03
N GLU A 413 36.06 30.12 -30.63
CA GLU A 413 37.04 29.18 -31.26
C GLU A 413 36.73 27.74 -30.78
N LYS A 414 36.22 26.81 -31.60
CA LYS A 414 36.79 25.99 -32.70
C LYS A 414 37.49 24.69 -32.28
N ILE A 415 36.86 23.62 -32.77
CA ILE A 415 37.22 22.21 -32.94
C ILE A 415 38.53 22.02 -33.74
N THR A 416 39.34 21.00 -33.41
CA THR A 416 40.04 20.16 -34.42
C THR A 416 40.37 18.75 -33.93
N LYS A 417 40.42 17.84 -34.91
CA LYS A 417 40.44 16.36 -34.89
C LYS A 417 41.84 15.75 -34.64
N GLY A 418 41.87 14.49 -34.20
CA GLY A 418 43.05 13.61 -34.33
C GLY A 418 42.72 12.12 -34.16
N ARG A 419 42.84 11.36 -35.25
CA ARG A 419 42.43 9.95 -35.45
C ARG A 419 43.67 9.03 -35.41
N ARG A 420 43.51 7.77 -34.97
CA ARG A 420 44.30 6.50 -35.20
C ARG A 420 44.28 5.69 -33.89
N GLY A 421 43.86 4.44 -33.76
CA GLY A 421 43.73 3.31 -34.67
C GLY A 421 44.63 2.17 -34.18
N ARG A 422 44.07 1.10 -33.56
CA ARG A 422 44.63 -0.27 -33.48
C ARG A 422 43.73 -1.25 -32.68
N LYS A 423 43.11 -2.20 -33.38
CA LYS A 423 42.88 -3.62 -32.95
C LYS A 423 44.11 -4.44 -33.41
N PRO A 424 44.46 -5.66 -32.92
CA PRO A 424 43.62 -6.86 -32.70
C PRO A 424 43.96 -7.66 -31.40
N ARG A 425 43.19 -8.66 -30.90
CA ARG A 425 43.07 -10.10 -31.25
C ARG A 425 42.14 -10.72 -30.17
N SER A 426 41.08 -11.49 -30.46
CA SER A 426 40.99 -12.95 -30.74
C SER A 426 41.70 -13.90 -29.75
N ALA A 427 40.88 -14.61 -28.97
CA ALA A 427 41.02 -16.00 -28.46
C ALA A 427 39.60 -16.38 -27.95
N THR A 428 38.80 -17.25 -28.57
CA THR A 428 38.87 -18.71 -28.77
C THR A 428 38.83 -19.53 -27.46
N VAL A 429 37.61 -19.99 -27.14
CA VAL A 429 37.14 -21.35 -26.78
C VAL A 429 38.10 -22.34 -26.10
N LEU A 430 37.58 -22.98 -25.02
CA LEU A 430 37.71 -24.36 -24.52
C LEU A 430 37.79 -24.29 -22.98
N ALA A 431 37.05 -25.04 -22.16
CA ALA A 431 36.15 -26.18 -22.33
C ALA A 431 35.14 -26.18 -21.16
#